data_AF-A0A964HCK9-F1
#
_entry.id   AF-A0A964HCK9-F1
#
_cell.length_a   1.000
_cell.length_b   1.000
_cell.length_c   1.000
_cell.angle_alpha   90.00
_cell.angle_beta   90.00
_cell.angle_gamma   90.00
#
_symmetry.space_group_name_H-M   'P 1'
#
loop_
_entity.id
_entity.type
_entity.pdbx_description
1 polymer ?
#
loop_
_entity_poly.entity_id
_entity_poly.type
_entity_poly.pdbx_seq_one_letter_code
_entity_poly.pdbx_strand_id
1 'polypeptide(L)'
;MGGVVVAGAAIDLSDSAGGVLVAGGNTSLQDSPVGLLVSRQATVENSTIGVLLTPQVALGENVKVIASTRQAIAFGAAFGLMAGLVGLLFRRRR
;
A
#
# COMPACT_ATOMS: atom_id res chain seq x y z
N MET A 1 6.05 -16.11 -17.45
CA MET A 1 5.03 -17.02 -16.86
C MET A 1 4.52 -16.36 -15.60
N GLY A 2 3.26 -15.93 -15.56
CA GLY A 2 2.67 -15.30 -14.37
C GLY A 2 2.05 -16.36 -13.48
N GLY A 3 2.71 -16.66 -12.35
CA GLY A 3 2.18 -17.53 -11.32
C GLY A 3 1.37 -16.75 -10.28
N VAL A 4 0.42 -17.42 -9.64
CA VAL A 4 -0.27 -16.93 -8.44
C VAL A 4 0.34 -17.62 -7.24
N VAL A 5 0.83 -16.85 -6.28
CA VAL A 5 1.38 -17.33 -5.01
C VAL A 5 0.50 -16.82 -3.88
N VAL A 6 -0.01 -17.73 -3.07
CA VAL A 6 -0.84 -17.40 -1.89
C VAL A 6 -0.17 -17.97 -0.66
N ALA A 7 0.15 -17.10 0.31
CA ALA A 7 0.71 -17.48 1.59
C ALA A 7 -0.13 -16.91 2.74
N GLY A 8 -0.51 -17.74 3.70
CA GLY A 8 -1.33 -17.30 4.83
C GLY A 8 -0.58 -16.40 5.83
N ALA A 9 0.74 -16.53 5.91
CA ALA A 9 1.57 -15.82 6.90
C ALA A 9 2.44 -14.74 6.25
N ALA A 10 3.48 -15.13 5.51
CA ALA A 10 4.41 -14.19 4.90
C ALA A 10 4.90 -14.65 3.53
N ILE A 11 5.41 -13.70 2.75
CA ILE A 11 6.11 -13.95 1.49
C ILE A 11 7.42 -13.18 1.50
N ASP A 12 8.53 -13.89 1.34
CA ASP A 12 9.84 -13.31 1.05
C ASP A 12 10.19 -13.62 -0.40
N LEU A 13 10.41 -12.57 -1.18
CA LEU A 13 10.70 -12.66 -2.60
C LEU A 13 11.93 -11.81 -2.92
N SER A 14 12.97 -12.45 -3.42
CA SER A 14 14.26 -11.82 -3.76
C SER A 14 14.70 -12.27 -5.14
N ASP A 15 15.23 -11.36 -5.96
CA ASP A 15 15.76 -11.64 -7.30
C ASP A 15 14.80 -12.46 -8.19
N SER A 16 13.48 -12.25 -8.04
CA SER A 16 12.50 -13.03 -8.80
C SER A 16 11.28 -12.23 -9.23
N ALA A 17 10.63 -12.69 -10.30
CA ALA A 17 9.44 -12.06 -10.82
C ALA A 17 8.18 -12.84 -10.41
N GLY A 18 7.21 -12.14 -9.84
CA GLY A 18 5.92 -12.70 -9.45
C GLY A 18 4.76 -12.10 -10.23
N GLY A 19 3.79 -12.93 -10.64
CA GLY A 19 2.57 -12.44 -11.26
C GLY A 19 1.66 -11.79 -10.22
N VAL A 20 1.07 -12.64 -9.38
CA VAL A 20 0.15 -12.25 -8.30
C VAL A 20 0.63 -12.85 -7.00
N LEU A 21 0.82 -12.02 -5.97
CA LEU A 21 1.18 -12.47 -4.63
C LEU A 21 0.13 -12.02 -3.62
N VAL A 22 -0.33 -12.96 -2.80
CA VAL A 22 -1.30 -12.70 -1.73
C VAL A 22 -0.72 -13.24 -0.41
N ALA A 23 -0.37 -12.34 0.50
CA ALA A 23 0.12 -12.66 1.83
C ALA A 23 -0.91 -12.27 2.91
N GLY A 24 -1.22 -13.17 3.84
CA GLY A 24 -2.08 -12.85 4.99
C GLY A 24 -1.40 -11.98 6.05
N GLY A 25 -0.08 -11.80 5.98
CA GLY A 25 0.72 -11.01 6.90
C GLY A 25 1.77 -10.16 6.19
N ASN A 26 3.04 -10.39 6.52
CA ASN A 26 4.18 -9.57 6.12
C ASN A 26 4.68 -10.00 4.73
N THR A 27 5.17 -9.06 3.93
CA THR A 27 5.74 -9.37 2.62
C THR A 27 7.00 -8.55 2.41
N SER A 28 8.11 -9.20 2.05
CA SER A 28 9.35 -8.54 1.69
C SER A 28 9.66 -8.81 0.22
N LEU A 29 9.81 -7.74 -0.55
CA LEU A 29 10.22 -7.80 -1.96
C LEU A 29 11.53 -7.04 -2.11
N GLN A 30 12.55 -7.72 -2.66
CA GLN A 30 13.84 -7.13 -2.99
C GLN A 30 14.21 -7.47 -4.43
N ASP A 31 14.56 -6.47 -5.23
CA ASP A 31 14.92 -6.61 -6.66
C ASP A 31 13.92 -7.44 -7.49
N SER A 32 12.64 -7.38 -7.14
CA SER A 32 11.61 -8.32 -7.61
C SER A 32 10.42 -7.60 -8.24
N PRO A 33 10.25 -7.65 -9.58
CA PRO A 33 9.10 -7.05 -10.24
C PRO A 33 7.84 -7.90 -10.04
N VAL A 34 6.76 -7.26 -9.59
CA VAL A 34 5.48 -7.90 -9.27
C VAL A 34 4.30 -7.19 -9.92
N GLY A 35 3.40 -7.96 -10.53
CA GLY A 35 2.17 -7.42 -11.12
C GLY A 35 1.20 -6.91 -10.06
N LEU A 36 0.79 -7.78 -9.14
CA LEU A 36 -0.17 -7.47 -8.08
C LEU A 36 0.28 -8.06 -6.74
N LEU A 37 0.37 -7.21 -5.71
CA LEU A 37 0.70 -7.61 -4.35
C LEU A 37 -0.45 -7.24 -3.40
N VAL A 38 -0.98 -8.23 -2.68
CA VAL A 38 -1.92 -8.06 -1.57
C VAL A 38 -1.24 -8.52 -0.29
N SER A 39 -1.09 -7.65 0.70
CA SER A 39 -0.54 -8.03 2.01
C SER A 39 -1.10 -7.18 3.14
N ARG A 40 -0.85 -7.57 4.40
CA ARG A 40 -1.12 -6.69 5.55
C ARG A 40 0.01 -5.69 5.79
N GLN A 41 1.25 -6.10 5.52
CA GLN A 41 2.40 -5.23 5.60
C GLN A 41 3.35 -5.58 4.45
N ALA A 42 3.81 -4.59 3.68
CA ALA A 42 4.76 -4.81 2.58
C ALA A 42 6.03 -3.97 2.78
N THR A 43 7.18 -4.63 2.76
CA THR A 43 8.50 -4.02 2.63
C THR A 43 8.95 -4.22 1.20
N VAL A 44 9.24 -3.13 0.51
CA VAL A 44 9.57 -3.16 -0.92
C VAL A 44 10.85 -2.36 -1.11
N GLU A 45 11.85 -3.01 -1.69
CA GLU A 45 13.16 -2.42 -1.91
C GLU A 45 13.62 -2.73 -3.34
N ASN A 46 14.07 -1.68 -4.03
CA ASN A 46 14.56 -1.75 -5.42
C ASN A 46 13.66 -2.56 -6.39
N SER A 47 12.34 -2.52 -6.17
CA SER A 47 11.37 -3.40 -6.83
C SER A 47 10.24 -2.61 -7.48
N THR A 48 9.72 -3.11 -8.60
CA THR A 48 8.60 -2.47 -9.31
C THR A 48 7.31 -3.25 -9.07
N ILE A 49 6.29 -2.57 -8.52
CA ILE A 49 4.97 -3.18 -8.26
C ILE A 49 3.92 -2.47 -9.10
N GLY A 50 3.17 -3.23 -9.90
CA GLY A 50 2.07 -2.70 -10.71
C GLY A 50 0.91 -2.20 -9.84
N VAL A 51 0.40 -3.07 -8.96
CA VAL A 51 -0.70 -2.75 -8.03
C VAL A 51 -0.34 -3.27 -6.63
N LEU A 52 -0.32 -2.35 -5.65
CA LEU A 52 -0.04 -2.66 -4.25
C LEU A 52 -1.29 -2.42 -3.40
N LEU A 53 -1.87 -3.49 -2.86
CA LEU A 53 -2.93 -3.43 -1.87
C LEU A 53 -2.36 -3.83 -0.50
N THR A 54 -1.95 -2.83 0.28
CA THR A 54 -1.52 -3.07 1.66
C THR A 54 -1.91 -1.90 2.57
N PRO A 55 -2.40 -2.17 3.79
CA PRO A 55 -2.69 -1.11 4.76
C PRO A 55 -1.40 -0.50 5.34
N GLN A 56 -0.27 -1.22 5.34
CA GLN A 56 1.01 -0.70 5.81
C GLN A 56 2.14 -1.02 4.82
N VAL A 57 2.82 0.01 4.32
CA VAL A 57 3.96 -0.16 3.41
C VAL A 57 5.19 0.52 3.99
N ALA A 58 6.29 -0.21 4.05
CA ALA A 58 7.63 0.29 4.31
C ALA A 58 8.39 0.31 2.99
N LEU A 59 8.56 1.49 2.41
CA LEU A 59 9.31 1.66 1.17
C LEU A 59 10.77 1.93 1.52
N GLY A 60 11.69 1.17 0.93
CA GLY A 60 13.12 1.48 0.95
C GLY A 60 13.48 2.67 0.05
N GLU A 61 14.77 2.88 -0.18
CA GLU A 61 15.25 3.92 -1.09
C GLU A 61 14.89 3.58 -2.56
N ASN A 62 14.65 4.59 -3.41
CA ASN A 62 14.25 4.44 -4.84
C ASN A 62 12.87 3.83 -5.16
N VAL A 63 11.89 3.88 -4.25
CA VAL A 63 10.55 3.31 -4.52
C VAL A 63 9.54 4.37 -4.96
N LYS A 64 9.07 4.27 -6.21
CA LYS A 64 8.06 5.16 -6.82
C LYS A 64 6.64 4.63 -6.55
N VAL A 65 6.02 5.04 -5.43
CA VAL A 65 4.62 4.70 -5.12
C VAL A 65 3.69 5.83 -5.55
N ILE A 66 2.87 5.53 -6.57
CA ILE A 66 2.00 6.51 -7.26
C ILE A 66 0.77 6.89 -6.40
N ALA A 67 0.33 6.02 -5.47
CA ALA A 67 -0.73 6.32 -4.53
C ALA A 67 -0.58 5.45 -3.27
N SER A 68 -0.20 6.04 -2.14
CA SER A 68 -0.09 5.30 -0.87
C SER A 68 -1.35 5.45 -0.01
N THR A 69 -1.75 4.38 0.67
CA THR A 69 -2.89 4.37 1.62
C THR A 69 -2.73 5.39 2.74
N ARG A 70 -1.50 5.67 3.19
CA ARG A 70 -1.23 6.74 4.16
C ARG A 70 -1.53 8.13 3.61
N GLN A 71 -1.19 8.41 2.36
CA GLN A 71 -1.59 9.67 1.72
C GLN A 71 -3.09 9.75 1.58
N ALA A 72 -3.78 8.66 1.20
CA ALA A 72 -5.24 8.64 1.11
C ALA A 72 -5.92 8.90 2.47
N ILE A 73 -5.43 8.31 3.56
CA ILE A 73 -5.94 8.56 4.93
C ILE A 73 -5.62 10.00 5.37
N ALA A 74 -4.41 10.50 5.11
CA ALA A 74 -4.05 11.88 5.45
C ALA A 74 -4.91 12.89 4.67
N PHE A 75 -5.18 12.63 3.39
CA PHE A 75 -6.05 13.44 2.56
C PHE A 75 -7.50 13.39 3.03
N GLY A 76 -8.00 12.19 3.34
CA GLY A 76 -9.35 12.00 3.90
C GLY A 76 -9.53 12.66 5.26
N ALA A 77 -8.53 12.57 6.13
CA ALA A 77 -8.52 13.23 7.44
C ALA A 77 -8.50 14.76 7.29
N ALA A 78 -7.67 15.30 6.39
CA ALA A 78 -7.62 16.73 6.12
C ALA A 78 -8.95 17.25 5.54
N PHE A 79 -9.54 16.52 4.60
CA PHE A 79 -10.82 16.88 3.99
C PHE A 79 -11.97 16.79 5.00
N GLY A 80 -12.00 15.73 5.83
CA GLY A 80 -12.97 15.57 6.91
C GLY A 80 -12.87 16.67 7.97
N LEU A 81 -11.65 17.10 8.32
CA LEU A 81 -11.43 18.23 9.22
C LEU A 81 -11.97 19.54 8.64
N MET A 82 -11.71 19.78 7.35
CA MET A 82 -12.21 20.96 6.65
C MET A 82 -13.74 20.98 6.60
N ALA A 83 -14.35 19.88 6.16
CA ALA A 83 -15.81 19.75 6.11
C ALA A 83 -16.45 19.85 7.50
N GLY A 84 -15.81 19.27 8.52
CA GLY A 84 -16.23 19.36 9.92
C GLY A 84 -16.16 20.80 10.47
N LEU A 85 -15.09 21.53 10.19
CA LEU A 85 -14.94 22.94 10.58
C LEU A 85 -15.98 23.83 9.90
N VAL A 86 -16.20 23.64 8.60
CA VAL A 86 -17.23 24.36 7.84
C VAL A 86 -18.62 24.04 8.40
N GLY A 87 -18.92 22.76 8.62
CA GLY A 87 -20.21 22.32 9.19
C GLY A 87 -20.44 22.86 10.60
N LEU A 88 -19.42 22.85 11.46
CA LEU A 88 -19.49 23.39 12.82
C LEU A 88 -19.72 24.91 12.79
N LEU A 89 -19.07 25.63 11.89
CA LEU A 89 -19.24 27.08 11.73
C LEU A 89 -20.63 27.45 11.24
N PHE A 90 -21.19 26.71 10.28
CA PHE A 90 -22.57 26.89 9.82
C PHE A 90 -23.60 26.50 10.88
N ARG A 91 -23.31 25.47 11.68
CA ARG A 91 -24.18 25.02 12.78
C ARG A 91 -24.17 25.96 13.98
N ARG A 92 -23.18 26.85 14.08
CA ARG A 92 -23.09 27.90 15.11
C ARG A 92 -23.75 29.22 14.71
N ARG A 93 -24.14 29.36 13.43
CA ARG A 93 -24.80 30.55 12.86
C ARG A 93 -26.31 30.37 12.64
N ARG A 94 -26.85 29.17 12.84
CA ARG A 94 -28.29 28.90 13.03
C ARG A 94 -28.56 28.71 14.50
#